data_AF-A0A4Q5YQ20-F1
#
_entry.id   AF-A0A4Q5YQ20-F1
#
_cell.length_a   1.000
_cell.length_b   1.000
_cell.length_c   1.000
_cell.angle_alpha   90.00
_cell.angle_beta   90.00
_cell.angle_gamma   90.00
#
_symmetry.space_group_name_H-M   'P 1'
#
loop_
_entity.id
_entity.type
_entity.pdbx_description
1 polymer ?
#
loop_
_entity_poly.entity_id
_entity_poly.type
_entity_poly.pdbx_seq_one_letter_code
_entity_poly.pdbx_strand_id
1 'polypeptide(L)'
;MFYEDTNPEYSKKRHSFLWPLCALIQAADELGKSDPNNKHFDEVLGVMDKYYLSTMAPAPAYQAPAKGEENEERFYDDNQWIAIACMDAYNHTKNNRYLEVAKMIHRFQLTGYDDKAGGGLYWKEGDLTTKNTCSNGPAVLVALQLYKATNQKHYLDTALLIYNWTKKTLQSSEGLYHDNIRLPSLKIDSAKYTYNTGTMLQSAVLLYNITKDQSYLAEARRVAAAAEKHFYRNDRLPGNYWFNAVLLRGLAELYAASDLYLSLSQWEGYNLGIGQALAMGLPVVASDIPAHREFGIQTGVTTAHLCALIRDRYERWDESAAERKAWIEPWEVPLADRPGGNDRNICKIGRGKVMKPMEALIQDVCKTKVENYSKSLNVNYGIVN
;
A
#
# COMPACT_ATOMS: atom_id res chain seq x y z
N MET A 1 8.40 -20.98 8.48
CA MET A 1 9.73 -20.44 8.87
C MET A 1 10.68 -20.75 7.73
N PHE A 2 10.88 -19.79 6.82
CA PHE A 2 11.71 -19.99 5.64
C PHE A 2 13.09 -19.40 5.93
N TYR A 3 14.09 -20.26 5.97
CA TYR A 3 15.50 -19.91 5.92
C TYR A 3 15.81 -19.59 4.47
N GLU A 4 16.22 -18.36 4.17
CA GLU A 4 16.81 -18.01 2.89
C GLU A 4 18.33 -18.01 3.07
N ASP A 5 19.03 -18.73 2.19
CA ASP A 5 20.48 -18.91 2.23
C ASP A 5 21.15 -17.53 2.21
N THR A 6 21.86 -17.19 3.29
CA THR A 6 22.67 -15.96 3.32
C THR A 6 23.77 -16.11 2.30
N ASN A 7 23.71 -15.35 1.19
CA ASN A 7 24.80 -15.31 0.24
C ASN A 7 26.10 -14.90 1.01
N PRO A 8 27.16 -15.74 1.01
CA PRO A 8 28.35 -15.56 1.84
C PRO A 8 29.13 -14.27 1.55
N GLU A 9 28.89 -13.63 0.40
CA GLU A 9 29.46 -12.31 0.08
C GLU A 9 28.85 -11.22 0.97
N TYR A 10 27.55 -11.29 1.28
CA TYR A 10 26.89 -10.30 2.14
C TYR A 10 27.22 -10.49 3.62
N SER A 11 27.58 -11.70 4.06
CA SER A 11 28.00 -11.94 5.44
C SER A 11 29.36 -11.32 5.79
N LYS A 12 30.11 -10.82 4.79
CA LYS A 12 31.39 -10.12 4.99
C LYS A 12 31.22 -8.62 5.27
N LYS A 13 30.07 -8.03 4.94
CA LYS A 13 29.79 -6.61 5.19
C LYS A 13 29.35 -6.39 6.62
N ARG A 14 29.80 -5.29 7.24
CA ARG A 14 29.47 -4.96 8.63
C ARG A 14 28.06 -4.42 8.78
N HIS A 15 27.56 -3.72 7.76
CA HIS A 15 26.21 -3.17 7.71
C HIS A 15 25.51 -3.55 6.40
N SER A 16 24.18 -3.52 6.42
CA SER A 16 23.39 -3.66 5.19
C SER A 16 23.57 -2.45 4.28
N PHE A 17 23.14 -2.56 3.03
CA PHE A 17 22.78 -1.38 2.26
C PHE A 17 21.56 -0.67 2.88
N LEU A 18 21.24 0.52 2.38
CA LEU A 18 20.08 1.31 2.79
C LEU A 18 18.74 0.63 2.44
N TRP A 19 18.64 0.02 1.26
CA TRP A 19 17.41 -0.55 0.72
C TRP A 19 16.58 -1.42 1.69
N PRO A 20 17.14 -2.42 2.42
CA PRO A 20 16.35 -3.20 3.39
C PRO A 20 15.73 -2.35 4.52
N LEU A 21 16.36 -1.22 4.88
CA LEU A 21 15.82 -0.31 5.88
C LEU A 21 14.55 0.40 5.38
N CYS A 22 14.37 0.57 4.06
CA CYS A 22 13.15 1.15 3.47
C CYS A 22 11.90 0.32 3.79
N ALA A 23 12.03 -1.01 3.87
CA ALA A 23 10.95 -1.89 4.32
C ALA A 23 10.72 -1.75 5.83
N LEU A 24 11.80 -1.67 6.61
CA LEU A 24 11.75 -1.58 8.06
C LEU A 24 11.10 -0.27 8.53
N ILE A 25 11.41 0.87 7.91
CA ILE A 25 10.82 2.16 8.30
C ILE A 25 9.31 2.23 7.99
N GLN A 26 8.86 1.60 6.90
CA GLN A 26 7.44 1.49 6.59
C GLN A 26 6.72 0.58 7.60
N ALA A 27 7.32 -0.55 7.98
CA ALA A 27 6.76 -1.39 9.04
C ALA A 27 6.69 -0.66 10.38
N ALA A 28 7.71 0.15 10.71
CA ALA A 28 7.72 0.98 11.91
C ALA A 28 6.62 2.06 11.89
N ASP A 29 6.35 2.67 10.72
CA ASP A 29 5.23 3.61 10.55
C ASP A 29 3.88 2.95 10.80
N GLU A 30 3.63 1.76 10.21
CA GLU A 30 2.37 1.03 10.40
C GLU A 30 2.13 0.67 11.87
N LEU A 31 3.18 0.29 12.61
CA LEU A 31 3.08 0.07 14.05
C LEU A 31 2.72 1.37 14.80
N GLY A 32 3.32 2.50 14.40
CA GLY A 32 3.04 3.82 14.98
C GLY A 32 1.60 4.31 14.80
N LYS A 33 0.90 3.87 13.74
CA LYS A 33 -0.53 4.18 13.55
C LYS A 33 -1.43 3.52 14.60
N SER A 34 -1.02 2.37 15.13
CA SER A 34 -1.75 1.63 16.16
C SER A 34 -1.35 2.00 17.59
N ASP A 35 -0.10 2.45 17.79
CA ASP A 35 0.44 2.87 19.08
C ASP A 35 1.14 4.23 18.95
N PRO A 36 0.48 5.33 19.38
CA PRO A 36 1.05 6.67 19.33
C PRO A 36 2.34 6.85 20.17
N ASN A 37 2.64 5.94 21.09
CA ASN A 37 3.88 5.99 21.89
C ASN A 37 5.06 5.25 21.23
N ASN A 38 4.83 4.61 20.09
CA ASN A 38 5.84 3.86 19.37
C ASN A 38 6.93 4.79 18.82
N LYS A 39 8.19 4.50 19.17
CA LYS A 39 9.37 5.29 18.77
C LYS A 39 10.15 4.67 17.61
N HIS A 40 9.75 3.50 17.12
CA HIS A 40 10.52 2.74 16.15
C HIS A 40 10.72 3.49 14.83
N PHE A 41 9.76 4.32 14.42
CA PHE A 41 9.92 5.14 13.22
C PHE A 41 11.13 6.09 13.34
N ASP A 42 11.20 6.85 14.44
CA ASP A 42 12.32 7.76 14.70
C ASP A 42 13.64 7.03 14.94
N GLU A 43 13.61 5.87 15.58
CA GLU A 43 14.79 5.01 15.78
C GLU A 43 15.35 4.53 14.43
N VAL A 44 14.51 4.03 13.54
CA VAL A 44 14.91 3.57 12.21
C VAL A 44 15.39 4.74 11.36
N LEU A 45 14.68 5.88 11.37
CA LEU A 45 15.12 7.08 10.66
C LEU A 45 16.47 7.59 11.19
N GLY A 46 16.70 7.53 12.51
CA GLY A 46 18.01 7.84 13.11
C GLY A 46 19.12 6.88 12.70
N VAL A 47 18.81 5.61 12.40
CA VAL A 47 19.77 4.68 11.78
C VAL A 47 20.04 5.06 10.33
N MET A 48 19.00 5.43 9.56
CA MET A 48 19.13 5.88 8.17
C MET A 48 19.96 7.17 8.05
N ASP A 49 19.95 8.05 9.05
CA ASP A 49 20.79 9.27 9.06
C ASP A 49 22.29 8.96 8.96
N LYS A 50 22.73 7.72 9.25
CA LYS A 50 24.12 7.26 9.02
C LYS A 50 24.48 7.06 7.54
N TYR A 51 23.47 7.07 6.66
CA TYR A 51 23.59 7.00 5.22
C TYR A 51 23.38 8.38 4.57
N TYR A 52 23.12 9.42 5.35
CA TYR A 52 22.82 10.75 4.83
C TYR A 52 24.09 11.52 4.44
N LEU A 53 24.09 12.06 3.21
CA LEU A 53 25.12 12.95 2.68
C LEU A 53 24.55 14.36 2.47
N SER A 54 24.96 15.30 3.31
CA SER A 54 24.43 16.67 3.32
C SER A 54 25.09 17.64 2.34
N THR A 55 26.31 17.35 1.88
CA THR A 55 27.14 18.29 1.10
C THR A 55 27.47 17.81 -0.31
N MET A 56 27.03 16.62 -0.70
CA MET A 56 27.29 16.08 -2.03
C MET A 56 26.38 16.77 -3.06
N ALA A 57 26.98 17.43 -4.05
CA ALA A 57 26.25 18.00 -5.18
C ALA A 57 25.56 16.88 -6.00
N PRO A 58 24.49 17.16 -6.75
CA PRO A 58 23.77 18.43 -6.86
C PRO A 58 22.76 18.69 -5.73
N ALA A 59 22.42 17.68 -4.92
CA ALA A 59 21.49 17.81 -3.81
C ALA A 59 21.83 16.82 -2.68
N PRO A 60 21.54 17.17 -1.40
CA PRO A 60 21.66 16.22 -0.30
C PRO A 60 20.71 15.02 -0.50
N ALA A 61 21.15 13.84 -0.06
CA ALA A 61 20.40 12.58 -0.18
C ALA A 61 21.03 11.47 0.67
N TYR A 62 20.36 10.33 0.75
CA TYR A 62 20.88 9.12 1.36
C TYR A 62 21.63 8.27 0.32
N GLN A 63 22.77 7.68 0.70
CA GLN A 63 23.53 6.73 -0.11
C GLN A 63 23.20 5.27 0.27
N ALA A 64 23.47 4.33 -0.64
CA ALA A 64 23.20 2.92 -0.40
C ALA A 64 24.18 2.30 0.63
N PRO A 65 25.51 2.44 0.52
CA PRO A 65 26.41 1.93 1.55
C PRO A 65 26.41 2.81 2.81
N ALA A 66 26.74 2.23 3.96
CA ALA A 66 26.95 3.02 5.17
C ALA A 66 28.15 3.96 5.00
N LYS A 67 28.09 5.15 5.61
CA LYS A 67 29.15 6.16 5.48
C LYS A 67 30.52 5.60 5.92
N GLY A 68 31.50 5.67 5.02
CA GLY A 68 32.87 5.24 5.27
C GLY A 68 33.18 3.78 4.93
N GLU A 69 32.25 3.02 4.34
CA GLU A 69 32.48 1.60 3.99
C GLU A 69 32.82 1.34 2.52
N GLU A 70 32.20 2.06 1.57
CA GLU A 70 32.37 1.86 0.13
C GLU A 70 32.27 3.20 -0.62
N ASN A 71 32.39 3.15 -1.95
CA ASN A 71 32.16 4.32 -2.80
C ASN A 71 30.73 4.84 -2.64
N GLU A 72 30.58 6.16 -2.70
CA GLU A 72 29.28 6.83 -2.58
C GLU A 72 28.40 6.47 -3.78
N GLU A 73 27.41 5.60 -3.55
CA GLU A 73 26.40 5.22 -4.55
C GLU A 73 25.03 5.69 -4.05
N ARG A 74 24.33 6.50 -4.85
CA ARG A 74 22.99 7.00 -4.51
C ARG A 74 21.97 6.52 -5.52
N PHE A 75 20.90 5.93 -5.01
CA PHE A 75 19.79 5.43 -5.80
C PHE A 75 18.56 6.28 -5.55
N TYR A 76 17.84 6.63 -6.63
CA TYR A 76 16.68 7.50 -6.53
C TYR A 76 15.51 6.81 -5.83
N ASP A 77 15.30 5.52 -6.11
CA ASP A 77 14.26 4.70 -5.50
C ASP A 77 14.47 4.49 -3.99
N ASP A 78 15.68 4.13 -3.54
CA ASP A 78 16.01 4.04 -2.10
C ASP A 78 15.57 5.29 -1.33
N ASN A 79 15.91 6.47 -1.87
CA ASN A 79 15.52 7.75 -1.28
C ASN A 79 14.00 7.95 -1.32
N GLN A 80 13.35 7.69 -2.45
CA GLN A 80 11.91 7.89 -2.57
C GLN A 80 11.10 7.05 -1.58
N TRP A 81 11.53 5.85 -1.23
CA TRP A 81 10.86 5.05 -0.21
C TRP A 81 10.98 5.64 1.21
N ILE A 82 12.10 6.30 1.52
CA ILE A 82 12.24 7.07 2.77
C ILE A 82 11.26 8.23 2.77
N ALA A 83 11.17 8.98 1.67
CA ALA A 83 10.22 10.09 1.55
C ALA A 83 8.77 9.63 1.67
N ILE A 84 8.40 8.51 1.04
CA ILE A 84 7.06 7.92 1.17
C ILE A 84 6.76 7.58 2.63
N ALA A 85 7.66 6.89 3.33
CA ALA A 85 7.47 6.53 4.74
C ALA A 85 7.39 7.78 5.64
N CYS A 86 8.22 8.80 5.38
CA CYS A 86 8.15 10.09 6.08
C CYS A 86 6.82 10.80 5.83
N MET A 87 6.29 10.78 4.61
CA MET A 87 4.99 11.40 4.34
C MET A 87 3.83 10.60 4.96
N ASP A 88 3.90 9.28 4.96
CA ASP A 88 2.95 8.42 5.67
C ASP A 88 2.94 8.79 7.17
N ALA A 89 4.11 8.88 7.80
CA ALA A 89 4.28 9.30 9.19
C ALA A 89 3.80 10.74 9.46
N TYR A 90 4.11 11.68 8.56
CA TYR A 90 3.64 13.07 8.65
C TYR A 90 2.12 13.16 8.64
N ASN A 91 1.43 12.30 7.89
CA ASN A 91 -0.01 12.36 7.74
C ASN A 91 -0.75 12.12 9.07
N HIS A 92 -0.20 11.30 9.98
CA HIS A 92 -0.81 11.03 11.29
C HIS A 92 -0.13 11.73 12.47
N THR A 93 1.17 12.05 12.39
CA THR A 93 1.90 12.74 13.47
C THR A 93 1.98 14.27 13.33
N LYS A 94 1.89 14.79 12.09
CA LYS A 94 2.18 16.19 11.73
C LYS A 94 3.58 16.68 12.13
N ASN A 95 4.53 15.76 12.32
CA ASN A 95 5.91 16.13 12.65
C ASN A 95 6.64 16.71 11.42
N ASN A 96 6.95 18.00 11.46
CA ASN A 96 7.59 18.72 10.34
C ASN A 96 8.95 18.14 9.91
N ARG A 97 9.67 17.43 10.80
CA ARG A 97 10.92 16.75 10.40
C ARG A 97 10.70 15.84 9.20
N TYR A 98 9.61 15.08 9.19
CA TYR A 98 9.32 14.11 8.13
C TYR A 98 8.95 14.80 6.82
N LEU A 99 8.18 15.90 6.89
CA LEU A 99 7.88 16.74 5.74
C LEU A 99 9.15 17.32 5.11
N GLU A 100 10.11 17.78 5.92
CA GLU A 100 11.37 18.34 5.41
C GLU A 100 12.28 17.28 4.77
N VAL A 101 12.30 16.05 5.30
CA VAL A 101 12.97 14.91 4.65
C VAL A 101 12.36 14.62 3.29
N ALA A 102 11.02 14.57 3.19
CA ALA A 102 10.34 14.34 1.92
C ALA A 102 10.60 15.45 0.89
N LYS A 103 10.58 16.74 1.31
CA LYS A 103 10.95 17.86 0.42
C LYS A 103 12.40 17.79 -0.04
N MET A 104 13.31 17.39 0.84
CA MET A 104 14.72 17.19 0.51
C MET A 104 14.88 16.13 -0.58
N ILE A 105 14.26 14.96 -0.38
CA ILE A 105 14.31 13.86 -1.33
C ILE A 105 13.60 14.21 -2.64
N HIS A 106 12.51 15.00 -2.59
CA HIS A 106 11.87 15.51 -3.80
C HIS A 106 12.81 16.38 -4.64
N ARG A 107 13.64 17.22 -4.00
CA ARG A 107 14.68 17.97 -4.73
C ARG A 107 15.73 17.03 -5.32
N PHE A 108 16.15 16.01 -4.59
CA PHE A 108 17.11 15.03 -5.08
C PHE A 108 16.57 14.21 -6.26
N GLN A 109 15.35 13.68 -6.20
CA GLN A 109 14.80 12.90 -7.32
C GLN A 109 14.76 13.69 -8.63
N LEU A 110 14.50 15.01 -8.57
CA LEU A 110 14.45 15.85 -9.76
C LEU A 110 15.81 15.99 -10.46
N THR A 111 16.92 15.71 -9.77
CA THR A 111 18.26 15.72 -10.39
C THR A 111 18.47 14.54 -11.33
N GLY A 112 17.65 13.48 -11.19
CA GLY A 112 17.65 12.32 -12.07
C GLY A 112 16.75 12.45 -13.28
N TYR A 113 16.06 13.58 -13.46
CA TYR A 113 15.16 13.81 -14.59
C TYR A 113 15.91 14.43 -15.78
N ASP A 114 15.68 13.90 -16.98
CA ASP A 114 15.98 14.60 -18.24
C ASP A 114 15.01 14.19 -19.35
N ASP A 115 15.11 14.84 -20.52
CA ASP A 115 14.23 14.59 -21.68
C ASP A 115 14.66 13.38 -22.54
N LYS A 116 15.72 12.64 -22.19
CA LYS A 116 16.10 11.41 -22.90
C LYS A 116 15.01 10.36 -22.71
N ALA A 117 14.77 9.55 -23.74
CA ALA A 117 13.60 8.66 -23.81
C ALA A 117 12.24 9.38 -23.61
N GLY A 118 12.18 10.69 -23.90
CA GLY A 118 10.97 11.50 -23.78
C GLY A 118 10.61 11.93 -22.36
N GLY A 119 11.54 11.83 -21.41
CA GLY A 119 11.34 12.17 -20.01
C GLY A 119 11.80 11.06 -19.06
N GLY A 120 11.37 11.14 -17.80
CA GLY A 120 11.57 10.11 -16.79
C GLY A 120 12.88 10.21 -16.02
N LEU A 121 12.90 9.53 -14.89
CA LEU A 121 14.01 9.48 -13.94
C LEU A 121 14.93 8.30 -14.21
N TYR A 122 16.23 8.53 -14.12
CA TYR A 122 17.23 7.46 -14.02
C TYR A 122 17.04 6.65 -12.72
N TRP A 123 17.66 5.48 -12.65
CA TRP A 123 17.61 4.63 -11.45
C TRP A 123 18.66 5.02 -10.41
N LYS A 124 19.90 5.23 -10.86
CA LYS A 124 21.06 5.52 -10.03
C LYS A 124 21.68 6.84 -10.45
N GLU A 125 22.10 7.65 -9.48
CA GLU A 125 22.79 8.90 -9.77
C GLU A 125 24.08 8.64 -10.54
N GLY A 126 24.28 9.41 -11.62
CA GLY A 126 25.45 9.31 -12.49
C GLY A 126 25.42 8.13 -13.48
N ASP A 127 24.49 7.19 -13.33
CA ASP A 127 24.28 6.09 -14.27
C ASP A 127 23.13 6.43 -15.23
N LEU A 128 23.50 6.80 -16.46
CA LEU A 128 22.56 7.22 -17.50
C LEU A 128 22.10 6.07 -18.42
N THR A 129 22.27 4.81 -17.99
CA THR A 129 22.00 3.64 -18.84
C THR A 129 20.55 3.16 -18.77
N THR A 130 19.81 3.46 -17.70
CA THR A 130 18.45 2.95 -17.50
C THR A 130 17.53 3.94 -16.79
N LYS A 131 16.26 3.96 -17.21
CA LYS A 131 15.17 4.64 -16.52
C LYS A 131 14.13 3.60 -16.12
N ASN A 132 13.81 3.55 -14.83
CA ASN A 132 13.13 2.39 -14.24
C ASN A 132 11.77 2.78 -13.66
N THR A 133 10.80 1.87 -13.70
CA THR A 133 9.54 2.08 -12.99
C THR A 133 9.77 2.20 -11.48
N CYS A 134 10.79 1.53 -10.94
CA CYS A 134 11.10 1.57 -9.52
C CYS A 134 11.55 2.95 -9.01
N SER A 135 12.11 3.81 -9.86
CA SER A 135 12.43 5.20 -9.52
C SER A 135 11.38 6.21 -10.00
N ASN A 136 10.58 5.86 -11.00
CA ASN A 136 9.56 6.78 -11.52
C ASN A 136 8.22 6.66 -10.79
N GLY A 137 7.77 5.45 -10.47
CA GLY A 137 6.51 5.22 -9.74
C GLY A 137 6.52 5.84 -8.33
N PRO A 138 7.52 5.54 -7.48
CA PRO A 138 7.63 6.17 -6.17
C PRO A 138 7.82 7.69 -6.22
N ALA A 139 8.51 8.23 -7.25
CA ALA A 139 8.63 9.68 -7.42
C ALA A 139 7.28 10.38 -7.61
N VAL A 140 6.35 9.74 -8.33
CA VAL A 140 4.96 10.23 -8.45
C VAL A 140 4.30 10.25 -7.08
N LEU A 141 4.42 9.17 -6.30
CA LEU A 141 3.85 9.10 -4.94
C LEU A 141 4.40 10.18 -4.02
N VAL A 142 5.72 10.40 -4.00
CA VAL A 142 6.37 11.47 -3.21
C VAL A 142 5.77 12.82 -3.58
N ALA A 143 5.66 13.12 -4.88
CA ALA A 143 5.12 14.38 -5.37
C ALA A 143 3.62 14.55 -5.03
N LEU A 144 2.79 13.51 -5.19
CA LEU A 144 1.37 13.56 -4.82
C LEU A 144 1.17 13.76 -3.32
N GLN A 145 1.96 13.08 -2.48
CA GLN A 145 1.88 13.26 -1.03
C GLN A 145 2.31 14.66 -0.60
N LEU A 146 3.37 15.22 -1.19
CA LEU A 146 3.78 16.60 -0.94
C LEU A 146 2.74 17.62 -1.42
N TYR A 147 2.07 17.37 -2.55
CA TYR A 147 0.95 18.19 -2.99
C TYR A 147 -0.19 18.16 -1.95
N LYS A 148 -0.62 16.97 -1.51
CA LYS A 148 -1.66 16.84 -0.48
C LYS A 148 -1.31 17.56 0.83
N ALA A 149 -0.04 17.49 1.25
CA ALA A 149 0.41 18.09 2.50
C ALA A 149 0.58 19.62 2.44
N THR A 150 0.89 20.17 1.26
CA THR A 150 1.31 21.58 1.14
C THR A 150 0.41 22.43 0.25
N ASN A 151 -0.45 21.80 -0.55
CA ASN A 151 -1.26 22.39 -1.61
C ASN A 151 -0.44 23.21 -2.64
N GLN A 152 0.86 22.94 -2.78
CA GLN A 152 1.71 23.65 -3.74
C GLN A 152 1.69 22.98 -5.11
N LYS A 153 1.13 23.69 -6.10
CA LYS A 153 0.86 23.18 -7.45
C LYS A 153 2.05 22.51 -8.15
N HIS A 154 3.27 22.99 -7.95
CA HIS A 154 4.47 22.43 -8.60
C HIS A 154 4.71 20.95 -8.27
N TYR A 155 4.26 20.49 -7.09
CA TYR A 155 4.32 19.06 -6.75
C TYR A 155 3.34 18.24 -7.59
N LEU A 156 2.12 18.74 -7.80
CA LEU A 156 1.15 18.08 -8.70
C LEU A 156 1.64 18.10 -10.15
N ASP A 157 2.23 19.21 -10.60
CA ASP A 157 2.80 19.32 -11.95
C ASP A 157 3.93 18.29 -12.16
N THR A 158 4.80 18.13 -11.17
CA THR A 158 5.84 17.08 -11.17
C THR A 158 5.23 15.68 -11.20
N ALA A 159 4.21 15.43 -10.37
CA ALA A 159 3.55 14.13 -10.32
C ALA A 159 2.93 13.76 -11.68
N LEU A 160 2.22 14.69 -12.31
CA LEU A 160 1.60 14.49 -13.61
C LEU A 160 2.64 14.27 -14.71
N LEU A 161 3.75 15.02 -14.70
CA LEU A 161 4.84 14.86 -15.66
C LEU A 161 5.40 13.43 -15.63
N ILE A 162 5.78 12.96 -14.44
CA ILE A 162 6.41 11.64 -14.26
C ILE A 162 5.38 10.52 -14.47
N TYR A 163 4.15 10.67 -13.96
CA TYR A 163 3.07 9.68 -14.13
C TYR A 163 2.77 9.44 -15.60
N ASN A 164 2.57 10.51 -16.38
CA ASN A 164 2.24 10.41 -17.79
C ASN A 164 3.38 9.77 -18.59
N TRP A 165 4.63 10.13 -18.30
CA TRP A 165 5.79 9.48 -18.94
C TRP A 165 5.86 7.99 -18.61
N THR A 166 5.69 7.63 -17.34
CA THR A 166 5.79 6.24 -16.86
C THR A 166 4.68 5.39 -17.48
N LYS A 167 3.44 5.89 -17.47
CA LYS A 167 2.29 5.24 -18.11
C LYS A 167 2.51 5.06 -19.61
N LYS A 168 2.98 6.10 -20.31
CA LYS A 168 3.21 6.05 -21.75
C LYS A 168 4.34 5.09 -22.15
N THR A 169 5.41 5.05 -21.37
CA THR A 169 6.68 4.41 -21.78
C THR A 169 6.84 3.00 -21.21
N LEU A 170 6.41 2.77 -19.97
CA LEU A 170 6.69 1.55 -19.22
C LEU A 170 5.44 0.71 -18.93
N GLN A 171 4.24 1.19 -19.25
CA GLN A 171 3.04 0.37 -19.12
C GLN A 171 2.89 -0.59 -20.30
N SER A 172 2.75 -1.87 -19.97
CA SER A 172 2.36 -2.92 -20.92
C SER A 172 0.91 -2.77 -21.37
N SER A 173 0.56 -3.37 -22.51
CA SER A 173 -0.81 -3.35 -23.04
C SER A 173 -1.84 -3.92 -22.06
N GLU A 174 -1.44 -4.88 -21.22
CA GLU A 174 -2.30 -5.49 -20.21
C GLU A 174 -2.58 -4.58 -19.01
N GLY A 175 -1.78 -3.51 -18.81
CA GLY A 175 -1.91 -2.58 -17.70
C GLY A 175 -0.88 -2.76 -16.58
N LEU A 176 0.01 -3.74 -16.70
CA LEU A 176 1.15 -3.93 -15.79
C LEU A 176 2.32 -3.05 -16.20
N TYR A 177 3.27 -2.83 -15.30
CA TYR A 177 4.45 -1.99 -15.59
C TYR A 177 5.72 -2.84 -15.75
N HIS A 178 6.43 -2.56 -16.84
CA HIS A 178 7.75 -3.12 -17.14
C HIS A 178 8.82 -2.56 -16.20
N ASP A 179 9.98 -3.21 -16.15
CA ASP A 179 11.00 -2.83 -15.19
C ASP A 179 11.70 -1.54 -15.57
N ASN A 180 12.24 -1.48 -16.80
CA ASN A 180 13.02 -0.33 -17.26
C ASN A 180 13.03 -0.17 -18.78
N ILE A 181 13.48 1.01 -19.21
CA ILE A 181 13.93 1.30 -20.57
C ILE A 181 15.44 1.55 -20.57
N ARG A 182 16.17 0.91 -21.48
CA ARG A 182 17.64 0.99 -21.60
C ARG A 182 18.06 2.06 -22.60
N LEU A 183 18.94 2.96 -22.20
CA LEU A 183 19.52 4.00 -23.05
C LEU A 183 20.91 3.62 -23.57
N PRO A 184 21.28 4.02 -24.81
CA PRO A 184 20.47 4.76 -25.78
C PRO A 184 19.51 3.88 -26.61
N SER A 185 19.50 2.55 -26.40
CA SER A 185 18.80 1.59 -27.28
C SER A 185 17.28 1.71 -27.32
N LEU A 186 16.68 2.36 -26.30
CA LEU A 186 15.24 2.41 -26.03
C LEU A 186 14.57 1.03 -25.90
N LYS A 187 15.35 -0.02 -25.64
CA LYS A 187 14.83 -1.37 -25.41
C LYS A 187 14.18 -1.45 -24.03
N ILE A 188 12.94 -1.92 -23.99
CA ILE A 188 12.22 -2.22 -22.75
C ILE A 188 12.70 -3.56 -22.18
N ASP A 189 13.01 -3.56 -20.89
CA ASP A 189 13.12 -4.79 -20.10
C ASP A 189 11.72 -5.16 -19.59
N SER A 190 11.16 -6.24 -20.15
CA SER A 190 9.76 -6.56 -19.97
C SER A 190 9.44 -7.24 -18.64
N ALA A 191 10.42 -7.44 -17.75
CA ALA A 191 10.19 -7.97 -16.41
C ALA A 191 9.11 -7.16 -15.68
N LYS A 192 8.26 -7.85 -14.91
CA LYS A 192 7.12 -7.24 -14.21
C LYS A 192 7.21 -7.58 -12.73
N TYR A 193 7.19 -6.56 -11.90
CA TYR A 193 7.24 -6.70 -10.45
C TYR A 193 5.99 -6.10 -9.82
N THR A 194 5.55 -6.69 -8.71
CA THR A 194 4.33 -6.28 -8.00
C THR A 194 4.41 -4.83 -7.55
N TYR A 195 5.54 -4.38 -7.00
CA TYR A 195 5.74 -3.00 -6.54
C TYR A 195 5.73 -1.95 -7.67
N ASN A 196 6.32 -2.26 -8.84
CA ASN A 196 6.27 -1.37 -10.01
C ASN A 196 4.84 -1.11 -10.46
N THR A 197 4.01 -2.15 -10.45
CA THR A 197 2.57 -2.01 -10.78
C THR A 197 1.82 -1.34 -9.63
N GLY A 198 2.17 -1.65 -8.39
CA GLY A 198 1.56 -1.11 -7.17
C GLY A 198 1.71 0.40 -7.01
N THR A 199 2.89 0.95 -7.29
CA THR A 199 3.15 2.39 -7.19
C THR A 199 2.32 3.19 -8.19
N MET A 200 2.18 2.69 -9.41
CA MET A 200 1.39 3.32 -10.46
C MET A 200 -0.12 3.15 -10.25
N LEU A 201 -0.54 2.00 -9.69
CA LEU A 201 -1.91 1.80 -9.21
C LEU A 201 -2.27 2.83 -8.13
N GLN A 202 -1.45 2.93 -7.08
CA GLN A 202 -1.66 3.90 -5.99
C GLN A 202 -1.65 5.34 -6.52
N SER A 203 -0.73 5.66 -7.42
CA SER A 203 -0.66 6.99 -8.05
C SER A 203 -1.94 7.35 -8.80
N ALA A 204 -2.52 6.40 -9.54
CA ALA A 204 -3.78 6.62 -10.25
C ALA A 204 -4.94 6.89 -9.27
N VAL A 205 -5.03 6.15 -8.16
CA VAL A 205 -6.06 6.41 -7.14
C VAL A 205 -5.88 7.79 -6.50
N LEU A 206 -4.65 8.16 -6.14
CA LEU A 206 -4.36 9.49 -5.57
C LEU A 206 -4.67 10.62 -6.55
N LEU A 207 -4.35 10.45 -7.84
CA LEU A 207 -4.70 11.41 -8.89
C LEU A 207 -6.21 11.54 -9.07
N TYR A 208 -6.96 10.44 -9.03
CA TYR A 208 -8.42 10.47 -8.99
C TYR A 208 -8.91 11.28 -7.78
N ASN A 209 -8.40 10.99 -6.58
CA ASN A 209 -8.83 11.67 -5.36
C ASN A 209 -8.56 13.19 -5.41
N ILE A 210 -7.45 13.61 -6.02
CA ILE A 210 -7.06 15.01 -6.17
C ILE A 210 -7.85 15.73 -7.28
N THR A 211 -8.03 15.11 -8.44
CA THR A 211 -8.54 15.77 -9.65
C THR A 211 -10.01 15.50 -9.92
N LYS A 212 -10.56 14.42 -9.34
CA LYS A 212 -11.87 13.83 -9.64
C LYS A 212 -12.03 13.38 -11.10
N ASP A 213 -10.94 13.29 -11.87
CA ASP A 213 -10.96 12.77 -13.23
C ASP A 213 -11.13 11.24 -13.21
N GLN A 214 -12.29 10.79 -13.69
CA GLN A 214 -12.71 9.39 -13.73
C GLN A 214 -11.77 8.50 -14.56
N SER A 215 -10.97 9.08 -15.47
CA SER A 215 -10.00 8.32 -16.26
C SER A 215 -8.90 7.70 -15.38
N TYR A 216 -8.52 8.35 -14.27
CA TYR A 216 -7.56 7.78 -13.32
C TYR A 216 -8.15 6.63 -12.52
N LEU A 217 -9.42 6.71 -12.11
CA LEU A 217 -10.09 5.61 -11.43
C LEU A 217 -10.29 4.40 -12.35
N ALA A 218 -10.69 4.65 -13.61
CA ALA A 218 -10.78 3.62 -14.63
C ALA A 218 -9.42 2.94 -14.87
N GLU A 219 -8.34 3.71 -14.92
CA GLU A 219 -6.99 3.16 -15.01
C GLU A 219 -6.62 2.34 -13.79
N ALA A 220 -6.89 2.83 -12.58
CA ALA A 220 -6.61 2.10 -11.34
C ALA A 220 -7.32 0.74 -11.31
N ARG A 221 -8.60 0.68 -11.68
CA ARG A 221 -9.37 -0.58 -11.80
C ARG A 221 -8.75 -1.52 -12.84
N ARG A 222 -8.35 -0.99 -14.00
CA ARG A 222 -7.70 -1.77 -15.06
C ARG A 222 -6.37 -2.38 -14.59
N VAL A 223 -5.53 -1.57 -13.95
CA VAL A 223 -4.22 -1.98 -13.40
C VAL A 223 -4.40 -3.02 -12.30
N ALA A 224 -5.36 -2.83 -11.39
CA ALA A 224 -5.67 -3.77 -10.31
C ALA A 224 -6.09 -5.14 -10.85
N ALA A 225 -7.02 -5.17 -11.82
CA ALA A 225 -7.46 -6.42 -12.45
C ALA A 225 -6.32 -7.13 -13.20
N ALA A 226 -5.45 -6.36 -13.86
CA ALA A 226 -4.27 -6.90 -14.52
C ALA A 226 -3.28 -7.49 -13.50
N ALA A 227 -3.06 -6.81 -12.37
CA ALA A 227 -2.18 -7.24 -11.30
C ALA A 227 -2.66 -8.54 -10.66
N GLU A 228 -3.96 -8.64 -10.33
CA GLU A 228 -4.58 -9.86 -9.83
C GLU A 228 -4.35 -11.01 -10.80
N LYS A 229 -4.78 -10.87 -12.07
CA LYS A 229 -4.66 -11.90 -13.09
C LYS A 229 -3.22 -12.38 -13.31
N HIS A 230 -2.24 -11.48 -13.20
CA HIS A 230 -0.85 -11.80 -13.52
C HIS A 230 -0.06 -12.31 -12.31
N PHE A 231 -0.17 -11.67 -11.16
CA PHE A 231 0.67 -11.93 -9.98
C PHE A 231 0.02 -12.90 -9.00
N TYR A 232 -1.31 -12.97 -8.92
CA TYR A 232 -1.99 -13.91 -8.02
C TYR A 232 -2.25 -15.23 -8.76
N ARG A 233 -1.44 -16.25 -8.46
CA ARG A 233 -1.52 -17.57 -9.10
C ARG A 233 -1.38 -18.65 -8.05
N ASN A 234 -2.16 -19.74 -8.19
CA ASN A 234 -2.15 -20.86 -7.24
C ASN A 234 -2.33 -20.37 -5.79
N ASP A 235 -3.29 -19.47 -5.59
CA ASP A 235 -3.67 -18.86 -4.31
C ASP A 235 -2.55 -18.06 -3.61
N ARG A 236 -1.53 -17.61 -4.36
CA ARG A 236 -0.34 -16.95 -3.79
C ARG A 236 0.16 -15.80 -4.67
N LEU A 237 0.72 -14.78 -4.02
CA LEU A 237 1.53 -13.74 -4.66
C LEU A 237 3.00 -14.22 -4.81
N PRO A 238 3.84 -13.54 -5.62
CA PRO A 238 5.26 -13.89 -5.79
C PRO A 238 6.08 -13.81 -4.49
N GLY A 239 7.26 -14.43 -4.44
CA GLY A 239 8.06 -14.54 -3.21
C GLY A 239 8.63 -13.24 -2.60
N ASN A 240 8.56 -12.12 -3.32
CA ASN A 240 9.06 -10.82 -2.84
C ASN A 240 8.02 -10.13 -1.96
N TYR A 241 8.02 -10.41 -0.65
CA TYR A 241 6.99 -9.95 0.28
C TYR A 241 6.85 -8.43 0.36
N TRP A 242 7.96 -7.70 0.43
CA TRP A 242 7.90 -6.24 0.47
C TRP A 242 7.35 -5.66 -0.86
N PHE A 243 7.66 -6.27 -2.01
CA PHE A 243 7.07 -5.82 -3.28
C PHE A 243 5.56 -6.03 -3.31
N ASN A 244 5.10 -7.14 -2.73
CA ASN A 244 3.67 -7.41 -2.59
C ASN A 244 2.99 -6.43 -1.64
N ALA A 245 3.64 -6.05 -0.54
CA ALA A 245 3.12 -5.04 0.38
C ALA A 245 2.90 -3.70 -0.34
N VAL A 246 3.83 -3.29 -1.22
CA VAL A 246 3.66 -2.09 -2.05
C VAL A 246 2.46 -2.21 -3.01
N LEU A 247 2.26 -3.37 -3.65
CA LEU A 247 1.06 -3.60 -4.46
C LEU A 247 -0.23 -3.51 -3.63
N LEU A 248 -0.22 -4.10 -2.43
CA LEU A 248 -1.36 -4.09 -1.52
C LEU A 248 -1.70 -2.67 -1.06
N ARG A 249 -0.73 -1.76 -0.90
CA ARG A 249 -1.02 -0.34 -0.64
C ARG A 249 -1.92 0.26 -1.72
N GLY A 250 -1.58 0.06 -2.99
CA GLY A 250 -2.40 0.56 -4.11
C GLY A 250 -3.79 -0.09 -4.18
N LEU A 251 -3.89 -1.38 -3.88
CA LEU A 251 -5.18 -2.09 -3.83
C LEU A 251 -6.04 -1.63 -2.65
N ALA A 252 -5.45 -1.38 -1.48
CA ALA A 252 -6.14 -0.87 -0.31
C ALA A 252 -6.65 0.56 -0.55
N GLU A 253 -5.86 1.42 -1.20
CA GLU A 253 -6.28 2.75 -1.63
C GLU A 253 -7.44 2.68 -2.63
N LEU A 254 -7.38 1.79 -3.63
CA LEU A 254 -8.48 1.59 -4.57
C LEU A 254 -9.75 1.09 -3.88
N TYR A 255 -9.60 0.16 -2.92
CA TYR A 255 -10.71 -0.32 -2.11
C TYR A 255 -11.34 0.83 -1.30
N ALA A 256 -10.51 1.65 -0.63
CA ALA A 256 -10.94 2.84 0.10
C ALA A 256 -11.69 3.85 -0.78
N ALA A 257 -11.33 3.95 -2.07
CA ALA A 257 -11.97 4.83 -3.03
C ALA A 257 -13.34 4.32 -3.55
N SER A 258 -13.78 3.11 -3.21
CA SER A 258 -15.04 2.52 -3.70
C SER A 258 -16.26 3.18 -3.06
N ASP A 259 -17.31 3.51 -3.81
CA ASP A 259 -18.44 4.31 -3.30
C ASP A 259 -19.25 3.63 -2.18
N LEU A 260 -19.45 2.32 -2.26
CA LEU A 260 -20.25 1.54 -1.32
C LEU A 260 -19.74 0.10 -1.23
N TYR A 261 -19.78 -0.48 -0.02
CA TYR A 261 -19.66 -1.92 0.16
C TYR A 261 -21.04 -2.55 0.32
N LEU A 262 -21.36 -3.53 -0.53
CA LEU A 262 -22.63 -4.25 -0.52
C LEU A 262 -22.40 -5.71 -0.09
N SER A 263 -23.09 -6.16 0.95
CA SER A 263 -23.01 -7.53 1.43
C SER A 263 -24.36 -8.22 1.44
N LEU A 264 -24.60 -9.11 0.47
CA LEU A 264 -25.84 -9.86 0.35
C LEU A 264 -25.61 -11.32 0.74
N SER A 265 -25.95 -11.67 1.98
CA SER A 265 -25.86 -13.03 2.51
C SER A 265 -27.19 -13.47 3.12
N GLN A 266 -27.53 -14.75 2.93
CA GLN A 266 -28.62 -15.42 3.64
C GLN A 266 -28.12 -16.28 4.80
N TRP A 267 -26.80 -16.42 4.95
CA TRP A 267 -26.17 -17.32 5.92
C TRP A 267 -25.56 -16.53 7.08
N GLU A 268 -25.76 -17.06 8.30
CA GLU A 268 -25.18 -16.52 9.52
C GLU A 268 -23.70 -16.90 9.63
N GLY A 269 -22.84 -15.91 9.41
CA GLY A 269 -21.41 -15.99 9.64
C GLY A 269 -20.88 -14.59 9.91
N TYR A 270 -19.86 -14.47 10.76
CA TYR A 270 -19.23 -13.17 11.00
C TYR A 270 -18.60 -12.66 9.71
N ASN A 271 -19.10 -11.52 9.23
CA ASN A 271 -18.76 -11.03 7.91
C ASN A 271 -17.50 -10.15 7.97
N LEU A 272 -16.34 -10.78 7.77
CA LEU A 272 -15.05 -10.07 7.73
C LEU A 272 -15.01 -8.96 6.68
N GLY A 273 -15.74 -9.10 5.58
CA GLY A 273 -15.83 -8.07 4.55
C GLY A 273 -16.56 -6.81 5.02
N ILE A 274 -17.61 -6.95 5.84
CA ILE A 274 -18.27 -5.80 6.47
C ILE A 274 -17.32 -5.14 7.48
N GLY A 275 -16.67 -5.93 8.33
CA GLY A 275 -15.69 -5.41 9.30
C GLY A 275 -14.56 -4.64 8.60
N GLN A 276 -14.01 -5.19 7.52
CA GLN A 276 -13.00 -4.54 6.70
C GLN A 276 -13.52 -3.26 6.04
N ALA A 277 -14.73 -3.29 5.45
CA ALA A 277 -15.33 -2.11 4.83
C ALA A 277 -15.48 -0.96 5.82
N LEU A 278 -15.99 -1.25 7.03
CA LEU A 278 -16.13 -0.27 8.11
C LEU A 278 -14.77 0.24 8.59
N ALA A 279 -13.78 -0.64 8.76
CA ALA A 279 -12.42 -0.26 9.08
C ALA A 279 -11.76 0.60 7.99
N MET A 280 -12.22 0.53 6.74
CA MET A 280 -11.75 1.40 5.66
C MET A 280 -12.62 2.67 5.50
N GLY A 281 -13.58 2.89 6.40
CA GLY A 281 -14.51 4.01 6.35
C GLY A 281 -15.53 3.93 5.21
N LEU A 282 -15.70 2.75 4.60
CA LEU A 282 -16.68 2.54 3.54
C LEU A 282 -18.09 2.50 4.14
N PRO A 283 -19.07 3.18 3.52
CA PRO A 283 -20.47 2.94 3.81
C PRO A 283 -20.81 1.50 3.47
N VAL A 284 -21.64 0.87 4.30
CA VAL A 284 -22.07 -0.51 4.11
C VAL A 284 -23.58 -0.58 4.02
N VAL A 285 -24.05 -1.29 3.00
CA VAL A 285 -25.43 -1.79 2.93
C VAL A 285 -25.36 -3.31 2.93
N ALA A 286 -26.18 -3.96 3.74
CA ALA A 286 -26.17 -5.41 3.83
C ALA A 286 -27.56 -6.03 3.92
N SER A 287 -27.68 -7.31 3.60
CA SER A 287 -28.90 -8.08 3.87
C SER A 287 -29.20 -8.12 5.37
N ASP A 288 -30.49 -8.15 5.71
CA ASP A 288 -30.93 -8.13 7.09
C ASP A 288 -30.88 -9.51 7.75
N ILE A 289 -29.69 -9.88 8.23
CA ILE A 289 -29.44 -11.09 9.03
C ILE A 289 -28.83 -10.72 10.39
N PRO A 290 -28.99 -11.55 11.45
CA PRO A 290 -28.49 -11.23 12.79
C PRO A 290 -27.01 -10.81 12.83
N ALA A 291 -26.13 -11.58 12.17
CA ALA A 291 -24.69 -11.28 12.11
C ALA A 291 -24.37 -9.92 11.46
N HIS A 292 -25.18 -9.43 10.52
CA HIS A 292 -24.96 -8.11 9.90
C HIS A 292 -25.41 -6.96 10.83
N ARG A 293 -26.47 -7.16 11.61
CA ARG A 293 -27.00 -6.15 12.55
C ARG A 293 -26.00 -5.83 13.66
N GLU A 294 -25.17 -6.79 14.06
CA GLU A 294 -24.12 -6.61 15.08
C GLU A 294 -23.09 -5.54 14.72
N PHE A 295 -22.91 -5.25 13.43
CA PHE A 295 -22.02 -4.18 12.97
C PHE A 295 -22.63 -2.77 13.08
N GLY A 296 -23.89 -2.63 13.51
CA GLY A 296 -24.56 -1.33 13.65
C GLY A 296 -24.81 -0.60 12.32
N ILE A 297 -24.86 -1.34 11.21
CA ILE A 297 -25.05 -0.83 9.85
C ILE A 297 -26.53 -0.85 9.43
N GLN A 298 -26.85 -0.12 8.35
CA GLN A 298 -28.16 -0.21 7.71
C GLN A 298 -28.32 -1.55 6.99
N THR A 299 -29.42 -2.25 7.26
CA THR A 299 -29.74 -3.54 6.64
C THR A 299 -31.08 -3.52 5.89
N GLY A 300 -31.18 -4.33 4.84
CA GLY A 300 -32.40 -4.47 4.03
C GLY A 300 -32.94 -5.90 4.00
N VAL A 301 -34.25 -6.03 4.24
CA VAL A 301 -34.96 -7.33 4.28
C VAL A 301 -35.38 -7.80 2.88
N THR A 302 -35.62 -6.85 1.97
CA THR A 302 -36.07 -7.11 0.60
C THR A 302 -35.15 -6.41 -0.39
N THR A 303 -35.14 -6.86 -1.64
CA THR A 303 -34.43 -6.17 -2.73
C THR A 303 -34.88 -4.72 -2.87
N ALA A 304 -36.18 -4.44 -2.72
CA ALA A 304 -36.71 -3.07 -2.79
C ALA A 304 -36.17 -2.18 -1.65
N HIS A 305 -36.08 -2.71 -0.43
CA HIS A 305 -35.47 -1.99 0.69
C HIS A 305 -33.98 -1.73 0.46
N LEU A 306 -33.23 -2.74 -0.02
CA LEU A 306 -31.80 -2.58 -0.34
C LEU A 306 -31.60 -1.51 -1.42
N CYS A 307 -32.40 -1.52 -2.49
CA CYS A 307 -32.34 -0.47 -3.52
C CYS A 307 -32.66 0.92 -2.97
N ALA A 308 -33.62 1.03 -2.04
CA ALA A 308 -33.94 2.30 -1.39
C ALA A 308 -32.78 2.82 -0.52
N LEU A 309 -32.10 1.94 0.22
CA LEU A 309 -30.91 2.29 1.02
C LEU A 309 -29.76 2.75 0.12
N ILE A 310 -29.52 2.05 -0.99
CA ILE A 310 -28.50 2.44 -1.98
C ILE A 310 -28.82 3.80 -2.58
N ARG A 311 -30.08 4.03 -3.00
CA ARG A 311 -30.53 5.30 -3.56
C ARG A 311 -30.39 6.44 -2.56
N ASP A 312 -30.85 6.27 -1.33
CA ASP A 312 -30.72 7.28 -0.27
C ASP A 312 -29.25 7.62 0.01
N ARG A 313 -28.35 6.63 -0.07
CA ARG A 313 -26.92 6.86 0.05
C ARG A 313 -26.36 7.66 -1.14
N TYR A 314 -26.77 7.32 -2.35
CA TYR A 314 -26.40 8.04 -3.57
C TYR A 314 -26.89 9.48 -3.58
N GLU A 315 -28.13 9.73 -3.14
CA GLU A 315 -28.71 11.09 -3.05
C GLU A 315 -27.99 11.97 -2.02
N ARG A 316 -27.43 11.35 -0.97
CA ARG A 316 -26.61 12.02 0.05
C ARG A 316 -25.11 12.00 -0.28
N TRP A 317 -24.74 11.54 -1.47
CA TRP A 317 -23.35 11.41 -1.89
C TRP A 317 -22.74 12.79 -2.14
N ASP A 318 -21.62 13.07 -1.48
CA ASP A 318 -20.81 14.25 -1.72
C ASP A 318 -19.49 13.81 -2.37
N GLU A 319 -19.37 14.04 -3.67
CA GLU A 319 -18.16 13.72 -4.45
C GLU A 319 -16.92 14.46 -3.93
N SER A 320 -17.10 15.58 -3.21
CA SER A 320 -16.00 16.33 -2.60
C SER A 320 -15.45 15.67 -1.32
N ALA A 321 -16.22 14.80 -0.67
CA ALA A 321 -15.87 14.11 0.58
C ALA A 321 -15.08 12.80 0.39
N ALA A 322 -14.56 12.53 -0.82
CA ALA A 322 -14.06 11.20 -1.20
C ALA A 322 -12.80 10.68 -0.47
N GLU A 323 -12.10 11.50 0.33
CA GLU A 323 -10.94 11.00 1.09
C GLU A 323 -11.42 10.25 2.34
N ARG A 324 -11.57 8.93 2.19
CA ARG A 324 -11.93 8.06 3.31
C ARG A 324 -10.69 7.72 4.10
N LYS A 325 -10.79 7.88 5.42
CA LYS A 325 -9.71 7.53 6.34
C LYS A 325 -10.00 6.13 6.89
N ALA A 326 -9.05 5.22 6.70
CA ALA A 326 -9.09 3.93 7.38
C ALA A 326 -9.11 4.17 8.90
N TRP A 327 -10.10 3.58 9.57
CA TRP A 327 -10.21 3.51 11.02
C TRP A 327 -9.51 2.25 11.52
N ILE A 328 -8.45 2.45 12.28
CA ILE A 328 -7.74 1.39 12.98
C ILE A 328 -8.31 1.39 14.40
N GLU A 329 -9.08 0.37 14.76
CA GLU A 329 -9.42 0.15 16.16
C GLU A 329 -8.13 -0.23 16.92
N PRO A 330 -7.77 0.49 17.99
CA PRO A 330 -6.69 0.05 18.85
C PRO A 330 -7.08 -1.29 19.44
N TRP A 331 -6.15 -2.25 19.43
CA TRP A 331 -6.37 -3.54 20.10
C TRP A 331 -6.58 -3.28 21.59
N GLU A 332 -7.83 -3.31 22.05
CA GLU A 332 -8.11 -3.24 23.47
C GLU A 332 -7.48 -4.46 24.14
N VAL A 333 -6.88 -4.25 25.31
CA VAL A 333 -6.33 -5.33 26.14
C VAL A 333 -7.40 -6.43 26.25
N PRO A 334 -7.07 -7.72 25.98
CA PRO A 334 -8.04 -8.81 26.07
C PRO A 334 -8.87 -8.68 27.34
N LEU A 335 -10.18 -8.94 27.27
CA LEU A 335 -11.10 -8.79 28.41
C LEU A 335 -10.61 -9.51 29.68
N ALA A 336 -9.78 -10.54 29.53
CA ALA A 336 -9.12 -11.27 30.62
C ALA A 336 -8.12 -10.45 31.45
N ASP A 337 -7.58 -9.37 30.88
CA ASP A 337 -6.48 -8.58 31.43
C ASP A 337 -6.94 -7.18 31.92
N ARG A 338 -8.25 -6.89 31.87
CA ARG A 338 -8.80 -5.64 32.44
C ARG A 338 -8.87 -5.71 33.97
N PRO A 339 -8.42 -4.68 34.70
CA PRO A 339 -8.60 -4.63 36.16
C PRO A 339 -10.09 -4.58 36.51
N GLY A 340 -10.60 -5.61 37.19
CA GLY A 340 -12.01 -5.71 37.62
C GLY A 340 -12.87 -6.72 36.85
N GLY A 341 -12.34 -7.44 35.86
CA GLY A 341 -13.04 -8.50 35.13
C GLY A 341 -13.25 -9.76 35.96
N ASN A 342 -14.20 -9.74 36.90
CA ASN A 342 -14.61 -10.88 37.70
C ASN A 342 -15.90 -11.51 37.17
N ASP A 343 -16.06 -11.63 35.84
CA ASP A 343 -17.21 -12.32 35.27
C ASP A 343 -16.91 -13.80 35.05
N ARG A 344 -17.48 -14.61 35.94
CA ARG A 344 -17.44 -16.08 35.95
C ARG A 344 -18.21 -16.74 34.79
N ASN A 345 -18.48 -16.02 33.70
CA ASN A 345 -19.14 -16.52 32.49
C ASN A 345 -18.29 -16.38 31.22
N ILE A 346 -17.00 -16.08 31.33
CA ILE A 346 -16.09 -16.24 30.19
C ILE A 346 -15.85 -17.74 30.00
N CYS A 347 -16.16 -18.25 28.81
CA CYS A 347 -15.88 -19.62 28.40
C CYS A 347 -14.39 -19.92 28.68
N LYS A 348 -14.12 -20.70 29.73
CA LYS A 348 -12.77 -21.15 30.07
C LYS A 348 -12.34 -22.15 29.00
N ILE A 349 -11.70 -21.65 27.94
CA ILE A 349 -10.84 -22.50 27.11
C ILE A 349 -9.67 -22.90 28.02
N GLY A 350 -9.65 -24.17 28.40
CA GLY A 350 -8.79 -24.70 29.44
C GLY A 350 -7.31 -24.36 29.24
N ARG A 351 -6.66 -23.94 30.32
CA ARG A 351 -5.20 -23.95 30.43
C ARG A 351 -4.72 -25.40 30.31
N GLY A 352 -4.35 -25.83 29.12
CA GLY A 352 -3.89 -27.19 28.88
C GLY A 352 -3.68 -27.48 27.41
N LYS A 353 -2.41 -27.38 26.98
CA LYS A 353 -1.84 -27.59 25.64
C LYS A 353 -1.76 -26.32 24.78
N VAL A 354 -0.51 -25.98 24.49
CA VAL A 354 -0.05 -24.96 23.54
C VAL A 354 -0.94 -24.97 22.30
N MET A 355 -1.59 -23.85 22.01
CA MET A 355 -2.33 -23.63 20.76
C MET A 355 -1.42 -23.98 19.58
N LYS A 356 -1.88 -24.86 18.69
CA LYS A 356 -1.30 -24.95 17.36
C LYS A 356 -1.41 -23.58 16.70
N PRO A 357 -0.41 -23.14 15.89
CA PRO A 357 -0.47 -21.88 15.17
C PRO A 357 -1.79 -21.76 14.39
N MET A 358 -2.39 -20.57 14.39
CA MET A 358 -3.67 -20.25 13.75
C MET A 358 -3.74 -20.71 12.26
N GLU A 359 -2.59 -20.83 11.60
CA GLU A 359 -2.43 -21.42 10.27
C GLU A 359 -2.91 -22.89 10.17
N ALA A 360 -2.71 -23.70 11.20
CA ALA A 360 -3.12 -25.11 11.22
C ALA A 360 -4.64 -25.26 11.43
N LEU A 361 -5.29 -24.32 12.11
CA LEU A 361 -6.75 -24.32 12.29
C LEU A 361 -7.48 -23.86 11.03
N ILE A 362 -6.89 -22.89 10.31
CA ILE A 362 -7.39 -22.41 9.02
C ILE A 362 -7.24 -23.52 7.95
N GLN A 363 -6.13 -24.26 7.93
CA GLN A 363 -5.94 -25.35 6.97
C GLN A 363 -6.88 -26.56 7.20
N ASP A 364 -7.21 -26.92 8.44
CA ASP A 364 -8.13 -28.04 8.73
C ASP A 364 -9.61 -27.70 8.43
N VAL A 365 -10.01 -26.45 8.66
CA VAL A 365 -11.38 -25.97 8.34
C VAL A 365 -11.57 -25.84 6.81
N CYS A 366 -10.53 -25.40 6.09
CA CYS A 366 -10.57 -25.31 4.62
C CYS A 366 -10.54 -26.69 3.94
N LYS A 367 -9.89 -27.71 4.53
CA LYS A 367 -9.74 -29.03 3.89
C LYS A 367 -11.02 -29.88 3.85
N THR A 368 -12.01 -29.62 4.70
CA THR A 368 -13.08 -30.61 4.93
C THR A 368 -14.45 -30.22 4.38
N LYS A 369 -14.66 -29.00 3.85
CA LYS A 369 -15.99 -28.57 3.37
C LYS A 369 -16.06 -27.76 2.06
N VAL A 370 -14.93 -27.37 1.47
CA VAL A 370 -14.95 -26.49 0.28
C VAL A 370 -15.17 -27.25 -1.03
N GLU A 371 -14.77 -28.53 -1.13
CA GLU A 371 -14.83 -29.28 -2.39
C GLU A 371 -16.25 -29.70 -2.85
N ASN A 372 -17.26 -29.65 -1.97
CA ASN A 372 -18.61 -30.11 -2.31
C ASN A 372 -19.62 -28.99 -2.64
N TYR A 373 -19.30 -27.71 -2.43
CA TYR A 373 -20.28 -26.61 -2.55
C TYR A 373 -20.07 -25.65 -3.73
N SER A 374 -18.97 -25.75 -4.49
CA SER A 374 -18.70 -24.84 -5.63
C SER A 374 -19.51 -25.13 -6.89
N LYS A 375 -20.36 -26.17 -6.91
CA LYS A 375 -21.09 -26.60 -8.11
C LYS A 375 -22.54 -26.09 -8.23
N SER A 376 -23.11 -25.36 -7.27
CA SER A 376 -24.56 -25.09 -7.29
C SER A 376 -25.04 -23.64 -7.25
N LEU A 377 -24.21 -22.61 -7.06
CA LEU A 377 -24.72 -21.23 -6.96
C LEU A 377 -23.85 -20.20 -7.68
N ASN A 378 -24.33 -19.77 -8.85
CA ASN A 378 -23.89 -18.57 -9.58
C ASN A 378 -24.25 -17.30 -8.79
N VAL A 379 -23.46 -16.91 -7.78
CA VAL A 379 -23.59 -15.59 -7.13
C VAL A 379 -22.20 -14.97 -6.97
N ASN A 380 -21.94 -13.93 -7.78
CA ASN A 380 -20.74 -13.11 -7.66
C ASN A 380 -20.85 -12.20 -6.43
N TYR A 381 -19.90 -12.33 -5.50
CA TYR A 381 -19.58 -11.30 -4.52
C TYR A 381 -19.01 -10.09 -5.27
N GLY A 382 -19.54 -8.88 -5.08
CA GLY A 382 -19.14 -7.73 -5.90
C GLY A 382 -19.26 -6.39 -5.19
N ILE A 383 -18.18 -5.61 -5.28
CA ILE A 383 -18.11 -4.16 -4.99
C ILE A 383 -18.98 -3.44 -6.03
N VAL A 384 -19.88 -2.56 -5.58
CA VAL A 384 -20.66 -1.68 -6.47
C VAL A 384 -19.96 -0.34 -6.53
N ASN A 385 -19.57 0.04 -7.74
CA ASN A 385 -18.97 1.32 -8.07
C ASN A 385 -19.96 2.15 -8.87
#